data_AF-A0A7Y2UE62-F1
#
_entry.id   AF-A0A7Y2UE62-F1
#
_cell.length_a   1.000
_cell.length_b   1.000
_cell.length_c   1.000
_cell.angle_alpha   90.00
_cell.angle_beta   90.00
_cell.angle_gamma   90.00
#
_symmetry.space_group_name_H-M   'P 1'
#
loop_
_entity.id
_entity.type
_entity.pdbx_description
1 polymer ?
#
loop_
_entity_poly.entity_id
_entity_poly.type
_entity_poly.pdbx_seq_one_letter_code
_entity_poly.pdbx_strand_id
1 'polypeptide(L)' 'ITRWSAEHLSTAHWYDISAAKRDLGYTAEVTIAEGLKILSRQFSA' A
#
# COMPACT_ATOMS: atom_id res chain seq x y z
N ILE A 1 -12.28 0.34 16.62
CA ILE A 1 -12.57 0.47 15.17
C ILE A 1 -13.97 1.04 15.02
N THR A 2 -14.21 1.98 14.09
CA THR A 2 -15.56 2.51 13.82
C THR A 2 -16.21 1.77 12.65
N ARG A 3 -17.54 1.85 12.54
CA ARG A 3 -18.29 1.28 11.41
C ARG A 3 -17.76 1.76 10.06
N TRP A 4 -17.49 3.07 9.93
CA TRP A 4 -16.90 3.66 8.72
C TRP A 4 -15.55 3.03 8.37
N SER A 5 -14.65 2.86 9.36
CA SER A 5 -13.34 2.22 9.12
C SER A 5 -13.47 0.78 8.65
N ALA A 6 -14.40 0.00 9.23
CA ALA A 6 -14.63 -1.38 8.82
C ALA A 6 -15.12 -1.46 7.36
N GLU A 7 -16.02 -0.56 6.94
CA GLU A 7 -16.54 -0.51 5.57
C GLU A 7 -15.46 -0.20 4.53
N HIS A 8 -14.54 0.73 4.83
CA HIS A 8 -13.51 1.16 3.87
C HIS A 8 -12.28 0.24 3.84
N LEU A 9 -11.90 -0.35 4.98
CA LEU A 9 -10.69 -1.18 5.07
C LEU A 9 -10.95 -2.65 4.69
N SER A 10 -12.22 -3.08 4.62
CA SER A 10 -12.58 -4.46 4.26
C SER A 10 -12.73 -4.70 2.76
N THR A 11 -12.60 -3.67 1.93
CA THR A 11 -12.75 -3.77 0.48
C THR A 11 -11.54 -3.21 -0.25
N ALA A 12 -11.28 -3.75 -1.45
CA ALA A 12 -10.18 -3.30 -2.28
C ALA A 12 -10.51 -1.93 -2.89
N HIS A 13 -9.63 -0.96 -2.66
CA HIS A 13 -9.70 0.37 -3.25
C HIS A 13 -8.48 0.60 -4.12
N TRP A 14 -8.71 0.88 -5.40
CA TRP A 14 -7.65 1.14 -6.37
C TRP A 14 -7.66 2.63 -6.75
N TYR A 15 -6.48 3.20 -6.84
CA TYR A 15 -6.28 4.61 -7.20
C TYR A 15 -5.30 4.70 -8.37
N ASP A 16 -5.59 5.58 -9.33
CA ASP A 16 -4.60 5.99 -10.30
C ASP A 16 -3.67 7.04 -9.67
N ILE A 17 -2.39 6.70 -9.57
CA ILE A 17 -1.34 7.57 -9.03
C ILE A 17 -0.45 8.16 -10.12
N SER A 18 -0.88 8.11 -11.39
CA SER A 18 -0.13 8.63 -12.54
C SER A 18 0.27 10.09 -12.38
N ALA A 19 -0.59 10.92 -11.76
CA ALA A 19 -0.29 12.31 -11.45
C ALA A 19 0.93 12.45 -10.51
N ALA A 20 1.00 11.66 -9.44
CA ALA A 20 2.14 11.70 -8.52
C ALA A 20 3.45 11.29 -9.21
N LYS A 21 3.40 10.31 -10.12
CA LYS A 21 4.58 9.90 -10.89
C LYS A 21 5.05 11.00 -11.85
N ARG A 22 4.13 11.65 -12.55
CA ARG A 22 4.44 12.69 -13.54
C ARG A 22 4.87 14.01 -12.89
N ASP A 23 4.12 14.46 -11.90
CA ASP A 23 4.23 15.82 -11.38
C ASP A 23 5.24 15.90 -10.22
N LEU A 24 5.39 14.81 -9.46
CA LEU A 24 6.29 14.74 -8.29
C LEU A 24 7.49 13.81 -8.52
N GLY A 25 7.61 13.18 -9.69
CA GLY A 25 8.65 12.20 -9.98
C GLY A 25 8.57 10.95 -9.10
N TYR A 26 7.41 10.65 -8.52
CA TYR A 26 7.26 9.56 -7.55
C TYR A 26 7.65 8.21 -8.16
N THR A 27 8.61 7.54 -7.52
CA THR A 27 9.00 6.16 -7.82
C THR A 27 9.07 5.38 -6.51
N ALA A 28 8.45 4.20 -6.48
CA ALA A 28 8.55 3.32 -5.33
C ALA A 28 9.93 2.66 -5.30
N GLU A 29 10.73 2.97 -4.28
CA GLU A 29 12.06 2.36 -4.09
C GLU A 29 11.99 0.87 -3.78
N VAL A 30 10.92 0.46 -3.08
CA VAL A 30 10.66 -0.94 -2.74
C VAL A 30 9.40 -1.39 -3.44
N THR A 31 9.49 -2.49 -4.18
CA THR A 31 8.32 -3.08 -4.85
C THR A 31 7.38 -3.73 -3.84
N ILE A 32 6.10 -3.91 -4.21
CA ILE A 32 5.12 -4.60 -3.35
C ILE A 32 5.61 -6.01 -2.97
N ALA A 33 6.16 -6.76 -3.91
CA ALA A 33 6.64 -8.12 -3.66
C ALA A 33 7.79 -8.15 -2.64
N GLU A 34 8.69 -7.18 -2.71
CA GLU A 34 9.84 -7.06 -1.84
C GLU A 34 9.44 -6.58 -0.44
N GLY A 35 8.52 -5.60 -0.36
CA GLY A 35 7.90 -5.15 0.87
C GLY A 35 7.18 -6.28 1.61
N LEU A 36 6.41 -7.12 0.91
CA LEU A 36 5.74 -8.29 1.52
C LEU A 36 6.72 -9.32 2.07
N LYS A 37 7.88 -9.53 1.42
CA LYS A 37 8.94 -10.39 1.95
C LYS A 37 9.54 -9.84 3.25
N ILE A 38 9.79 -8.52 3.31
CA ILE A 38 10.29 -7.86 4.52
C ILE A 38 9.26 -7.99 5.65
N LEU A 39 7.98 -7.74 5.34
CA LEU A 39 6.88 -7.84 6.29
C LEU A 39 6.77 -9.24 6.90
N SER A 40 6.83 -10.29 6.06
CA SER A 40 6.77 -11.68 6.52
C SER A 40 7.90 -12.02 7.50
N ARG A 41 9.11 -11.50 7.28
CA ARG A 41 10.25 -11.73 8.19
C ARG A 41 10.01 -11.11 9.57
N GLN A 42 9.41 -9.92 9.63
CA GLN A 42 9.12 -9.22 10.89
C GLN A 42 8.09 -9.97 11.76
N PHE A 43 7.11 -10.63 11.15
CA PHE A 43 6.07 -11.39 11.86
C PHE A 43 6.43 -12.85 12.17
N SER A 44 7.59 -13.33 11.74
CA SER A 44 8.05 -14.71 11.99
C SER A 44 8.96 -14.83 13.22
N ALA A 45 9.01 -13.79 14.07
CA ALA A 45 9.76 -13.73 15.33
C ALA A 45 8.78 -13.71 16.51
#